data_AF-A0A2G2M4E0-F1
#
_entry.id   AF-A0A2G2M4E0-F1
#
_cell.length_a   1.000
_cell.length_b   1.000
_cell.length_c   1.000
_cell.angle_alpha   90.00
_cell.angle_beta   90.00
_cell.angle_gamma   90.00
#
_symmetry.space_group_name_H-M   'P 1'
#
loop_
_entity.id
_entity.type
_entity.pdbx_description
1 polymer ?
#
loop_
_entity_poly.entity_id
_entity_poly.type
_entity_poly.pdbx_seq_one_letter_code
_entity_poly.pdbx_strand_id
1 'polypeptide(L)'
;MEEFRKMVVNTTLYFIEIAKTEAAIYIYIWSLIIILTATSIIIAFYLLYRIRNFKNSDLIERIRGPAPQRKRSIVRRIKRLKAFTSSVRLTLVRNSLVLIIVGIIMPGVLLGSIAAKQTWLLPGTYALELDGTPTDSLEFARTDFLLFVTDQALRGSLSDTLEVFDYALTDIQNNPKNILFSIFVLFYRFLTGFVAASIFYVGYRIIRAVPHVRKDITKWELLLEAM
;
A
#
# COMPACT_ATOMS: atom_id res chain seq x y z
N MET A 1 -4.23 21.15 51.42
CA MET A 1 -3.86 21.73 50.10
C MET A 1 -2.43 21.36 49.70
N GLU A 2 -1.45 21.57 50.58
CA GLU A 2 -0.04 21.29 50.27
C GLU A 2 0.30 19.79 50.16
N GLU A 3 -0.28 18.95 51.02
CA GLU A 3 -0.11 17.48 50.96
C GLU A 3 -0.74 16.87 49.70
N PHE A 4 -1.93 17.33 49.30
CA PHE A 4 -2.58 16.91 48.06
C PHE A 4 -1.71 17.24 46.84
N ARG A 5 -1.10 18.43 46.82
CA ARG A 5 -0.17 18.84 45.75
C ARG A 5 1.08 17.95 45.71
N LYS A 6 1.67 17.61 46.86
CA LYS A 6 2.82 16.67 46.95
C LYS A 6 2.44 15.26 46.47
N MET A 7 1.27 14.77 46.84
CA MET A 7 0.76 13.46 46.39
C MET A 7 0.58 13.42 44.87
N VAL A 8 -0.05 14.45 44.28
CA VAL A 8 -0.23 14.52 42.82
C VAL A 8 1.11 14.57 42.10
N VAL A 9 2.05 15.42 42.56
CA VAL A 9 3.39 15.53 41.96
C VAL A 9 4.17 14.21 42.03
N ASN A 10 4.19 13.55 43.20
CA ASN A 10 4.87 12.25 43.35
C ASN A 10 4.24 11.15 42.49
N THR A 11 2.91 11.12 42.40
CA THR A 11 2.20 10.17 41.54
C THR A 11 2.56 10.41 40.07
N THR A 12 2.63 11.68 39.65
CA THR A 12 2.95 12.05 38.27
C THR A 12 4.41 11.71 37.94
N LEU A 13 5.34 11.99 38.85
CA LEU A 13 6.75 11.61 38.70
C LEU A 13 6.94 10.10 38.63
N TYR A 14 6.22 9.34 39.46
CA TYR A 14 6.23 7.89 39.43
C TYR A 14 5.73 7.32 38.10
N PHE A 15 4.64 7.87 37.54
CA PHE A 15 4.17 7.51 36.21
C PHE A 15 5.18 7.87 35.11
N ILE A 16 5.87 9.01 35.22
CA ILE A 16 6.92 9.42 34.28
C ILE A 16 8.13 8.47 34.36
N GLU A 17 8.53 8.04 35.55
CA GLU A 17 9.63 7.08 35.74
C GLU A 17 9.27 5.71 35.17
N ILE A 18 8.06 5.21 35.43
CA ILE A 18 7.57 3.96 34.82
C ILE A 18 7.52 4.08 33.30
N ALA A 19 7.01 5.20 32.77
CA ALA A 19 6.92 5.42 31.33
C ALA A 19 8.29 5.49 30.63
N LYS A 20 9.36 5.77 31.37
CA LYS A 20 10.76 5.80 30.89
C LYS A 20 11.47 4.45 31.00
N THR A 21 10.85 3.44 31.61
CA THR A 21 11.46 2.10 31.67
C THR A 21 11.60 1.53 30.27
N GLU A 22 12.69 0.80 30.01
CA GLU A 22 12.97 0.19 28.71
C GLU A 22 11.84 -0.73 28.25
N ALA A 23 11.23 -1.46 29.20
CA ALA A 23 10.08 -2.32 28.96
C ALA A 23 8.84 -1.54 28.48
N ALA A 24 8.55 -0.37 29.06
CA ALA A 24 7.43 0.46 28.63
C ALA A 24 7.65 1.00 27.21
N ILE A 25 8.86 1.47 26.89
CA ILE A 25 9.22 1.95 25.55
C ILE A 25 9.07 0.84 24.51
N TYR A 26 9.53 -0.36 24.83
CA TYR A 26 9.37 -1.54 23.98
C TYR A 26 7.90 -1.84 23.69
N ILE A 27 7.04 -1.87 24.71
CA ILE A 27 5.59 -2.08 24.56
C ILE A 27 4.96 -0.99 23.71
N TYR A 28 5.33 0.28 23.91
CA TYR A 28 4.79 1.38 23.12
C TYR A 28 5.15 1.28 21.64
N ILE A 29 6.38 0.87 21.32
CA ILE A 29 6.81 0.73 19.94
C ILE A 29 6.11 -0.43 19.26
N TRP A 30 6.00 -1.59 19.91
CA TRP A 30 5.24 -2.70 19.35
C TRP A 30 3.77 -2.38 19.18
N SER A 31 3.16 -1.68 20.14
CA SER A 31 1.79 -1.19 20.02
C SER A 31 1.64 -0.25 18.82
N LEU A 32 2.58 0.68 18.63
CA LEU A 32 2.60 1.59 17.50
C LEU A 32 2.78 0.85 16.16
N ILE A 33 3.69 -0.12 16.09
CA ILE A 33 3.90 -0.95 14.90
C ILE A 33 2.62 -1.71 14.54
N ILE A 34 1.97 -2.32 15.53
CA ILE A 34 0.70 -3.05 15.33
C ILE A 34 -0.38 -2.10 14.85
N ILE A 35 -0.54 -0.93 15.47
CA ILE A 35 -1.55 0.07 15.08
C ILE A 35 -1.28 0.58 13.65
N LEU A 36 -0.04 0.91 13.31
CA LEU A 36 0.32 1.38 11.98
C LEU A 36 0.08 0.30 10.92
N THR A 37 0.45 -0.95 11.23
CA THR A 37 0.22 -2.10 10.35
C THR A 37 -1.27 -2.34 10.15
N ALA A 38 -2.05 -2.38 11.23
CA ALA A 38 -3.51 -2.56 11.17
C ALA A 38 -4.19 -1.43 10.40
N THR A 39 -3.78 -0.19 10.62
CA THR A 39 -4.32 0.99 9.92
C THR A 39 -3.99 0.94 8.43
N SER A 40 -2.75 0.59 8.09
CA SER A 40 -2.32 0.37 6.70
C SER A 40 -3.16 -0.71 6.03
N ILE A 41 -3.36 -1.85 6.70
CA ILE A 41 -4.18 -2.96 6.23
C ILE A 41 -5.63 -2.49 6.00
N ILE A 42 -6.24 -1.83 6.97
CA ILE A 42 -7.63 -1.36 6.87
C ILE A 42 -7.78 -0.38 5.70
N ILE A 43 -6.87 0.58 5.55
CA ILE A 43 -6.90 1.54 4.44
C ILE A 43 -6.69 0.83 3.11
N ALA A 44 -5.75 -0.11 3.03
CA ALA A 44 -5.51 -0.90 1.84
C ALA A 44 -6.77 -1.68 1.46
N PHE A 45 -7.36 -2.45 2.38
CA PHE A 45 -8.60 -3.20 2.15
C PHE A 45 -9.79 -2.29 1.77
N TYR A 46 -9.92 -1.12 2.39
CA TYR A 46 -10.94 -0.15 2.04
C TYR A 46 -10.77 0.37 0.60
N LEU A 47 -9.55 0.73 0.21
CA LEU A 47 -9.23 1.18 -1.14
C LEU A 47 -9.40 0.05 -2.16
N LEU A 48 -8.98 -1.17 -1.82
CA LEU A 48 -9.20 -2.38 -2.60
C LEU A 48 -10.68 -2.65 -2.83
N TYR A 49 -11.49 -2.59 -1.78
CA TYR A 49 -12.94 -2.75 -1.87
C TYR A 49 -13.57 -1.69 -2.77
N ARG A 50 -13.18 -0.43 -2.60
CA ARG A 50 -13.64 0.68 -3.43
C ARG A 50 -13.26 0.50 -4.90
N ILE A 51 -12.05 0.05 -5.16
CA ILE A 51 -11.53 -0.24 -6.50
C ILE A 51 -12.26 -1.43 -7.13
N ARG A 52 -12.44 -2.53 -6.39
CA ARG A 52 -13.10 -3.75 -6.89
C ARG A 52 -14.56 -3.52 -7.25
N ASN A 53 -15.25 -2.71 -6.45
CA ASN A 53 -16.66 -2.38 -6.65
C ASN A 53 -16.90 -1.31 -7.70
N PHE A 54 -15.84 -0.75 -8.30
CA PHE A 54 -15.96 0.19 -9.40
C PHE A 54 -16.53 -0.52 -10.64
N LYS A 55 -17.76 -0.16 -11.04
CA LYS A 55 -18.46 -0.85 -12.12
C LYS A 55 -18.03 -0.27 -13.48
N ASN A 56 -18.09 -1.08 -14.54
CA ASN A 56 -17.89 -0.59 -15.91
C ASN A 56 -18.92 0.49 -16.29
N SER A 57 -20.10 0.46 -15.68
CA SER A 57 -21.10 1.51 -15.80
C SER A 57 -20.65 2.86 -15.21
N ASP A 58 -19.62 2.87 -14.38
CA ASP A 58 -19.04 4.08 -13.78
C ASP A 58 -17.87 4.59 -14.63
N LEU A 59 -17.40 3.81 -15.61
CA LEU A 59 -16.42 4.21 -16.64
C LEU A 59 -17.09 4.79 -17.89
N ILE A 60 -18.36 4.46 -18.11
CA ILE A 60 -19.16 4.93 -19.24
C ILE A 60 -20.24 5.84 -18.66
N GLU A 61 -20.18 7.14 -18.94
CA GLU A 61 -21.28 8.04 -18.59
C GLU A 61 -22.56 7.47 -19.22
N ARG A 62 -23.52 6.99 -18.41
CA ARG A 62 -24.85 6.61 -18.91
C ARG A 62 -25.54 7.88 -19.36
N ILE A 63 -25.35 8.24 -20.64
CA ILE A 63 -25.95 9.45 -21.16
C ILE A 63 -27.45 9.21 -21.30
N ARG A 64 -28.20 9.64 -20.28
CA ARG A 64 -29.66 9.59 -20.27
C ARG A 64 -30.20 10.71 -21.15
N GLY A 65 -31.17 10.38 -21.99
CA GLY A 65 -31.92 11.33 -22.82
C GLY A 65 -31.70 11.14 -24.33
N PRO A 66 -32.55 11.80 -25.14
CA PRO A 66 -32.54 11.67 -26.60
C PRO A 66 -31.21 12.13 -27.23
N ALA A 67 -30.94 11.67 -28.45
CA ALA A 67 -29.77 12.12 -29.21
C ALA A 67 -29.84 13.64 -29.43
N PRO A 68 -28.75 14.40 -29.17
CA PRO A 68 -28.77 15.84 -29.35
C PRO A 68 -28.79 16.17 -30.84
N GLN A 69 -29.77 16.96 -31.27
CA GLN A 69 -29.92 17.35 -32.69
C GLN A 69 -29.24 18.68 -33.03
N ARG A 70 -28.73 19.45 -32.05
CA ARG A 70 -28.12 20.76 -32.26
C ARG A 70 -26.60 20.70 -32.09
N LYS A 71 -25.83 21.34 -32.98
CA LYS A 71 -24.35 21.44 -32.91
C LYS A 71 -23.84 21.81 -31.52
N ARG A 72 -24.41 22.86 -30.90
CA ARG A 72 -24.03 23.32 -29.53
C ARG A 72 -24.22 22.21 -28.47
N SER A 73 -25.25 21.39 -28.59
CA SER A 73 -25.53 20.31 -27.65
C SER A 73 -24.58 19.12 -27.84
N ILE A 74 -24.19 18.82 -29.09
CA ILE A 74 -23.19 17.80 -29.42
C ILE A 74 -21.82 18.18 -28.85
N VAL A 75 -21.37 19.42 -29.05
CA VAL A 75 -20.10 19.93 -28.47
C VAL A 75 -20.09 19.84 -26.95
N ARG A 76 -21.18 20.24 -26.28
CA ARG A 76 -21.30 20.12 -24.82
C ARG A 76 -21.21 18.66 -24.36
N ARG A 77 -21.81 17.72 -25.10
CA ARG A 77 -21.79 16.28 -24.81
C ARG A 77 -20.38 15.69 -24.94
N ILE A 78 -19.66 16.03 -26.02
CA ILE A 78 -18.24 15.64 -26.20
C ILE A 78 -17.39 16.18 -25.05
N LYS A 79 -17.55 17.47 -24.69
CA LYS A 79 -16.81 18.08 -23.57
C LYS A 79 -17.10 17.36 -22.24
N ARG A 80 -18.36 16.99 -21.98
CA ARG A 80 -18.76 16.24 -20.79
C ARG A 80 -18.10 14.87 -20.72
N LEU A 81 -18.16 14.10 -21.81
CA LEU A 81 -17.53 12.78 -21.91
C LEU A 81 -16.01 12.85 -21.69
N LYS A 82 -15.34 13.83 -22.31
CA LYS A 82 -13.90 14.06 -22.11
C LYS A 82 -13.58 14.40 -20.64
N ALA A 83 -14.37 15.27 -20.01
CA ALA A 83 -14.18 15.65 -18.60
C ALA A 83 -14.50 14.52 -17.62
N PHE A 84 -15.49 13.68 -17.91
CA PHE A 84 -15.82 12.50 -17.13
C PHE A 84 -14.70 11.45 -17.21
N THR A 85 -14.20 11.19 -18.41
CA THR A 85 -13.11 10.24 -18.62
C THR A 85 -11.84 10.67 -17.89
N SER A 86 -11.49 11.95 -17.94
CA SER A 86 -10.31 12.47 -17.24
C SER A 86 -10.47 12.41 -15.72
N SER A 87 -11.65 12.72 -15.17
CA SER A 87 -11.90 12.67 -13.72
C SER A 87 -11.87 11.24 -13.18
N VAL A 88 -12.44 10.27 -13.91
CA VAL A 88 -12.39 8.86 -13.55
C VAL A 88 -10.96 8.34 -13.59
N ARG A 89 -10.21 8.63 -14.67
CA ARG A 89 -8.79 8.25 -14.78
C ARG A 89 -7.97 8.82 -13.62
N LEU A 90 -8.12 10.11 -13.32
CA LEU A 90 -7.39 10.76 -12.23
C LEU A 90 -7.72 10.12 -10.87
N THR A 91 -8.99 9.79 -10.61
CA THR A 91 -9.42 9.14 -9.38
C THR A 91 -8.81 7.74 -9.24
N LEU A 92 -8.81 6.95 -10.31
CA LEU A 92 -8.21 5.61 -10.31
C LEU A 92 -6.69 5.66 -10.12
N VAL A 93 -6.00 6.57 -10.80
CA VAL A 93 -4.55 6.76 -10.63
C VAL A 93 -4.25 7.18 -9.19
N ARG A 94 -4.96 8.17 -8.66
CA ARG A 94 -4.76 8.62 -7.27
C ARG A 94 -5.00 7.50 -6.27
N ASN A 95 -6.09 6.76 -6.39
CA ASN A 95 -6.38 5.64 -5.48
C ASN A 95 -5.35 4.52 -5.60
N SER A 96 -4.85 4.25 -6.81
CA SER A 96 -3.79 3.26 -7.03
C SER A 96 -2.47 3.71 -6.39
N LEU A 97 -2.10 4.98 -6.53
CA LEU A 97 -0.91 5.54 -5.88
C LEU A 97 -1.00 5.46 -4.35
N VAL A 98 -2.13 5.85 -3.77
CA VAL A 98 -2.34 5.74 -2.32
C VAL A 98 -2.28 4.27 -1.88
N LEU A 99 -2.85 3.36 -2.67
CA LEU A 99 -2.78 1.93 -2.39
C LEU A 99 -1.34 1.39 -2.43
N ILE A 100 -0.51 1.83 -3.37
CA ILE A 100 0.92 1.46 -3.41
C ILE A 100 1.64 2.00 -2.17
N ILE A 101 1.43 3.26 -1.83
CA ILE A 101 2.09 3.88 -0.67
C ILE A 101 1.70 3.15 0.62
N VAL A 102 0.41 2.96 0.85
CA VAL A 102 -0.10 2.40 2.10
C VAL A 102 0.05 0.88 2.16
N GLY A 103 -0.06 0.18 1.03
CA GLY A 103 -0.03 -1.29 0.97
C GLY A 103 1.34 -1.90 0.67
N ILE A 104 2.29 -1.14 0.11
CA ILE A 104 3.63 -1.65 -0.24
C ILE A 104 4.72 -0.83 0.47
N ILE A 105 4.72 0.49 0.27
CA ILE A 105 5.85 1.33 0.73
C ILE A 105 5.89 1.43 2.25
N MET A 106 4.78 1.85 2.89
CA MET A 106 4.73 2.05 4.34
C MET A 106 4.98 0.74 5.12
N PRO A 107 4.35 -0.41 4.79
CA PRO A 107 4.65 -1.69 5.43
C PRO A 107 6.08 -2.15 5.16
N GLY A 108 6.63 -1.90 3.96
CA GLY A 108 8.01 -2.21 3.63
C GLY A 108 9.01 -1.40 4.45
N VAL A 109 8.76 -0.10 4.64
CA VAL A 109 9.57 0.76 5.51
C VAL A 109 9.52 0.29 6.96
N LEU A 110 8.34 -0.13 7.45
CA LEU A 110 8.21 -0.71 8.78
C LEU A 110 9.03 -2.00 8.90
N LEU A 111 8.91 -2.91 7.92
CA LEU A 111 9.65 -4.17 7.90
C LEU A 111 11.16 -3.94 7.90
N GLY A 112 11.66 -3.06 7.03
CA GLY A 112 13.08 -2.70 6.98
C GLY A 112 13.55 -2.02 8.26
N SER A 113 12.72 -1.20 8.89
CA SER A 113 13.04 -0.55 10.18
C SER A 113 13.13 -1.56 11.33
N ILE A 114 12.25 -2.58 11.34
CA ILE A 114 12.30 -3.66 12.33
C ILE A 114 13.61 -4.44 12.17
N ALA A 115 13.98 -4.81 10.95
CA ALA A 115 15.23 -5.52 10.66
C ALA A 115 16.46 -4.67 11.02
N ALA A 116 16.48 -3.39 10.65
CA ALA A 116 17.59 -2.48 10.94
C ALA A 116 17.75 -2.16 12.44
N LYS A 117 16.73 -2.39 13.25
CA LYS A 117 16.73 -2.17 14.71
C LYS A 117 16.49 -3.47 15.49
N GLN A 118 16.84 -4.62 14.90
CA GLN A 118 16.56 -5.94 15.46
C GLN A 118 17.18 -6.16 16.84
N THR A 119 18.36 -5.59 17.13
CA THR A 119 19.03 -5.72 18.44
C THR A 119 18.17 -5.21 19.59
N TRP A 120 17.30 -4.24 19.33
CA TRP A 120 16.39 -3.68 20.32
C TRP A 120 14.96 -4.21 20.21
N LEU A 121 14.48 -4.43 18.99
CA LEU A 121 13.10 -4.85 18.75
C LEU A 121 12.89 -6.36 18.90
N LEU A 122 13.92 -7.15 18.63
CA LEU A 122 13.88 -8.61 18.58
C LEU A 122 15.01 -9.22 19.45
N PRO A 123 15.07 -8.87 20.75
CA PRO A 123 16.17 -9.30 21.62
C PRO A 123 16.32 -10.82 21.64
N GLY A 124 17.56 -11.30 21.53
CA GLY A 124 17.88 -12.73 21.56
C GLY A 124 17.70 -13.48 20.24
N THR A 125 17.29 -12.80 19.16
CA THR A 125 17.16 -13.39 17.82
C THR A 125 17.56 -12.40 16.75
N TYR A 126 17.92 -12.90 15.56
CA TYR A 126 18.19 -12.08 14.39
C TYR A 126 16.99 -12.15 13.44
N ALA A 127 16.62 -11.04 12.82
CA ALA A 127 15.56 -10.96 11.82
C ALA A 127 16.02 -11.52 10.47
N LEU A 128 17.30 -11.32 10.14
CA LEU A 128 17.87 -11.63 8.84
C LEU A 128 18.99 -12.67 8.95
N GLU A 129 19.19 -13.39 7.85
CA GLU A 129 20.32 -14.28 7.64
C GLU A 129 21.07 -13.85 6.38
N LEU A 130 22.40 -13.94 6.41
CA LEU A 130 23.26 -13.82 5.24
C LEU A 130 23.87 -15.20 4.98
N ASP A 131 23.69 -15.73 3.77
CA ASP A 131 24.18 -17.06 3.38
C ASP A 131 23.76 -18.19 4.36
N GLY A 132 22.54 -18.08 4.90
CA GLY A 132 21.99 -19.05 5.87
C GLY A 132 22.54 -18.93 7.29
N THR A 133 23.35 -17.89 7.57
CA THR A 133 23.84 -17.58 8.91
C THR A 133 23.07 -16.41 9.51
N PRO A 134 22.50 -16.54 10.72
CA PRO A 134 21.90 -15.41 11.42
C PRO A 134 22.91 -14.29 11.68
N THR A 135 22.61 -13.09 11.20
CA THR A 135 23.57 -11.99 11.14
C THR A 135 23.02 -10.73 11.81
N ASP A 136 23.91 -9.98 12.47
CA ASP A 136 23.54 -8.70 13.09
C ASP A 136 23.24 -7.62 12.03
N SER A 137 22.35 -6.70 12.38
CA SER A 137 21.93 -5.56 11.58
C SER A 137 23.07 -4.59 11.31
N LEU A 138 24.11 -4.61 12.15
CA LEU A 138 25.30 -3.78 12.02
C LEU A 138 26.20 -4.21 10.86
N GLU A 139 26.09 -5.46 10.39
CA GLU A 139 26.86 -5.96 9.25
C GLU A 139 26.23 -5.56 7.90
N PHE A 140 24.97 -5.14 7.90
CA PHE A 140 24.25 -4.75 6.70
C PHE A 140 24.33 -3.24 6.44
N ALA A 141 24.55 -2.88 5.18
CA ALA A 141 24.40 -1.51 4.71
C ALA A 141 22.91 -1.13 4.60
N ARG A 142 22.61 0.18 4.54
CA ARG A 142 21.22 0.66 4.34
C ARG A 142 20.61 0.16 3.04
N THR A 143 21.44 -0.01 2.01
CA THR A 143 21.04 -0.56 0.71
C THR A 143 20.56 -1.99 0.82
N ASP A 144 21.12 -2.77 1.73
CA ASP A 144 20.83 -4.19 1.90
C ASP A 144 19.41 -4.39 2.45
N PHE A 145 19.00 -3.57 3.42
CA PHE A 145 17.62 -3.56 3.91
C PHE A 145 16.64 -3.12 2.83
N LEU A 146 17.01 -2.15 1.98
CA LEU A 146 16.17 -1.73 0.86
C LEU A 146 16.02 -2.86 -0.17
N LEU A 147 17.11 -3.54 -0.51
CA LEU A 147 17.11 -4.69 -1.41
C LEU A 147 16.28 -5.84 -0.85
N PHE A 148 16.44 -6.15 0.44
CA PHE A 148 15.63 -7.15 1.12
C PHE A 148 14.13 -6.82 1.04
N VAL A 149 13.72 -5.61 1.43
CA VAL A 149 12.31 -5.19 1.37
C VAL A 149 11.78 -5.24 -0.07
N THR A 150 12.58 -4.80 -1.04
CA THR A 150 12.21 -4.84 -2.46
C THR A 150 12.04 -6.28 -2.94
N ASP A 151 12.95 -7.17 -2.56
CA ASP A 151 12.88 -8.61 -2.84
C ASP A 151 11.60 -9.23 -2.25
N GLN A 152 11.26 -8.89 -1.00
CA GLN A 152 10.03 -9.36 -0.37
C GLN A 152 8.77 -8.83 -1.08
N ALA A 153 8.76 -7.58 -1.54
CA ALA A 153 7.64 -7.00 -2.29
C ALA A 153 7.48 -7.66 -3.67
N LEU A 154 8.59 -7.97 -4.33
CA LEU A 154 8.61 -8.65 -5.61
C LEU A 154 8.14 -10.10 -5.46
N ARG A 155 8.66 -10.83 -4.48
CA ARG A 155 8.20 -12.19 -4.15
C ARG A 155 6.73 -12.20 -3.75
N GLY A 156 6.23 -11.21 -3.01
CA GLY A 156 4.80 -11.13 -2.70
C GLY A 156 3.92 -10.84 -3.93
N SER A 157 4.37 -9.96 -4.83
CA SER A 157 3.59 -9.56 -6.01
C SER A 157 3.66 -10.53 -7.19
N LEU A 158 4.78 -11.24 -7.35
CA LEU A 158 5.06 -12.11 -8.49
C LEU A 158 5.28 -13.58 -8.09
N SER A 159 5.24 -13.91 -6.79
CA SER A 159 5.49 -15.21 -6.12
C SER A 159 5.95 -16.35 -7.02
N ASP A 160 5.06 -16.86 -7.86
CA ASP A 160 5.30 -18.01 -8.74
C ASP A 160 6.43 -17.77 -9.76
N THR A 161 6.50 -16.59 -10.37
CA THR A 161 7.50 -16.30 -11.41
C THR A 161 8.92 -16.26 -10.86
N LEU A 162 9.13 -15.59 -9.72
CA LEU A 162 10.49 -15.41 -9.18
C LEU A 162 11.02 -16.69 -8.53
N GLU A 163 10.14 -17.47 -7.91
CA GLU A 163 10.51 -18.77 -7.35
C GLU A 163 10.83 -19.79 -8.44
N VAL A 164 10.08 -19.80 -9.56
CA VAL A 164 10.37 -20.70 -10.71
C VAL A 164 11.72 -20.41 -11.37
N PHE A 165 12.13 -19.14 -11.44
CA PHE A 165 13.40 -18.75 -12.05
C PHE A 165 14.55 -18.57 -11.04
N ASP A 166 14.34 -18.92 -9.77
CA ASP A 166 15.30 -18.75 -8.67
C ASP A 166 15.95 -17.35 -8.65
N TYR A 167 15.14 -16.32 -8.90
CA TYR A 167 15.62 -14.96 -8.98
C TYR A 167 15.52 -14.27 -7.63
N ALA A 168 16.68 -13.91 -7.05
CA ALA A 168 16.79 -13.14 -5.83
C ALA A 168 17.54 -11.82 -6.11
N LEU A 169 17.08 -10.72 -5.52
CA LEU A 169 17.79 -9.43 -5.60
C LEU A 169 18.98 -9.34 -4.62
N THR A 170 19.03 -10.22 -3.63
CA THR A 170 20.03 -10.21 -2.56
C THR A 170 20.14 -11.60 -1.94
N ASP A 171 21.32 -11.94 -1.43
CA ASP A 171 21.58 -13.16 -0.66
C ASP A 171 21.03 -13.10 0.77
N ILE A 172 20.47 -11.94 1.16
CA ILE A 172 19.88 -11.70 2.47
C ILE A 172 18.48 -12.29 2.52
N GLN A 173 18.26 -13.14 3.51
CA GLN A 173 17.00 -13.84 3.70
C GLN A 173 16.39 -13.59 5.07
N ASN A 174 15.10 -13.87 5.18
CA ASN A 174 14.40 -13.86 6.47
C ASN A 174 14.86 -15.04 7.33
N ASN A 175 15.22 -14.79 8.58
CA ASN A 175 15.55 -15.84 9.54
C ASN A 175 14.28 -16.60 9.99
N PRO A 176 14.10 -17.88 9.60
CA PRO A 176 12.90 -18.64 9.94
C PRO A 176 12.80 -18.96 11.45
N LYS A 177 13.93 -18.91 12.19
CA LYS A 177 13.93 -19.09 13.65
C LYS A 177 13.29 -17.90 14.36
N ASN A 178 13.26 -16.73 13.72
CA ASN A 178 12.55 -15.57 14.21
C ASN A 178 11.10 -15.59 13.73
N ILE A 179 10.26 -16.31 14.47
CA ILE A 179 8.84 -16.53 14.13
C ILE A 179 8.09 -15.19 14.01
N LEU A 180 8.34 -14.25 14.93
CA LEU A 180 7.66 -12.97 14.95
C LEU A 180 7.96 -12.17 13.67
N PHE A 181 9.24 -12.01 13.32
CA PHE A 181 9.63 -11.30 12.10
C PHE A 181 9.14 -12.03 10.84
N SER A 182 9.22 -13.36 10.82
CA SER A 182 8.72 -14.20 9.71
C SER A 182 7.22 -13.99 9.45
N ILE A 183 6.41 -13.87 10.51
CA ILE A 183 4.98 -13.55 10.39
C ILE A 183 4.77 -12.18 9.72
N PHE A 184 5.55 -11.16 10.10
CA PHE A 184 5.49 -9.85 9.45
C PHE A 184 5.89 -9.91 7.98
N VAL A 185 6.95 -10.65 7.63
CA VAL A 185 7.37 -10.87 6.24
C VAL A 185 6.26 -11.56 5.44
N LEU A 186 5.62 -12.60 6.00
CA LEU A 186 4.51 -13.30 5.35
C LEU A 186 3.32 -12.36 5.10
N PHE A 187 2.91 -11.60 6.11
CA PHE A 187 1.83 -10.61 5.94
C PHE A 187 2.17 -9.56 4.91
N TYR A 188 3.41 -9.08 4.89
CA TYR A 188 3.89 -8.12 3.90
C TYR A 188 3.80 -8.70 2.48
N ARG A 189 4.30 -9.92 2.26
CA ARG A 189 4.20 -10.61 0.97
C ARG A 189 2.75 -10.77 0.52
N PHE A 190 1.86 -11.17 1.42
CA PHE A 190 0.45 -11.34 1.12
C PHE A 190 -0.24 -10.02 0.75
N LEU A 191 0.04 -8.95 1.48
CA LEU A 191 -0.49 -7.62 1.22
C LEU A 191 0.00 -7.06 -0.13
N THR A 192 1.30 -7.19 -0.43
CA THR A 192 1.88 -6.76 -1.71
C THR A 192 1.28 -7.53 -2.89
N GLY A 193 1.06 -8.85 -2.74
CA GLY A 193 0.32 -9.67 -3.71
C GLY A 193 -1.08 -9.15 -4.00
N PHE A 194 -1.86 -8.86 -2.95
CA PHE A 194 -3.20 -8.29 -3.12
C PHE A 194 -3.21 -6.91 -3.78
N VAL A 195 -2.27 -6.05 -3.42
CA VAL A 195 -2.12 -4.72 -4.02
C VAL A 195 -1.81 -4.85 -5.51
N ALA A 196 -0.82 -5.67 -5.86
CA ALA A 196 -0.42 -5.91 -7.24
C ALA A 196 -1.58 -6.46 -8.08
N ALA A 197 -2.24 -7.52 -7.62
CA ALA A 197 -3.40 -8.12 -8.29
C ALA A 197 -4.52 -7.09 -8.55
N SER A 198 -4.72 -6.17 -7.62
CA SER A 198 -5.77 -5.16 -7.72
C SER A 198 -5.42 -4.03 -8.67
N ILE A 199 -4.14 -3.63 -8.72
CA ILE A 199 -3.64 -2.69 -9.73
C ILE A 199 -3.76 -3.31 -11.13
N PHE A 200 -3.37 -4.57 -11.30
CA PHE A 200 -3.55 -5.30 -12.57
C PHE A 200 -5.02 -5.38 -12.97
N TYR A 201 -5.91 -5.70 -12.04
CA TYR A 201 -7.36 -5.74 -12.28
C TYR A 201 -7.91 -4.38 -12.75
N VAL A 202 -7.51 -3.28 -12.11
CA VAL A 202 -7.88 -1.92 -12.54
C VAL A 202 -7.33 -1.59 -13.92
N GLY A 203 -6.05 -1.87 -14.14
CA GLY A 203 -5.39 -1.64 -15.44
C GLY A 203 -6.12 -2.36 -16.56
N TYR A 204 -6.41 -3.64 -16.39
CA TYR A 204 -7.19 -4.44 -17.34
C TYR A 204 -8.56 -3.85 -17.63
N ARG A 205 -9.27 -3.38 -16.60
CA ARG A 205 -10.60 -2.76 -16.73
C ARG A 205 -10.55 -1.44 -17.51
N ILE A 206 -9.57 -0.59 -17.20
CA ILE A 206 -9.34 0.67 -17.94
C ILE A 206 -9.06 0.36 -19.42
N ILE A 207 -8.15 -0.57 -19.69
CA ILE A 207 -7.78 -0.97 -21.06
C ILE A 207 -9.00 -1.45 -21.85
N ARG A 208 -9.91 -2.21 -21.22
CA ARG A 208 -11.18 -2.64 -21.86
C ARG A 208 -12.21 -1.53 -22.04
N ALA A 209 -12.27 -0.56 -21.14
CA ALA A 209 -13.28 0.51 -21.17
C ALA A 209 -12.93 1.65 -22.13
N VAL A 210 -11.64 2.01 -22.26
CA VAL A 210 -11.16 3.12 -23.10
C VAL A 210 -11.63 3.02 -24.57
N PRO A 211 -11.58 1.86 -25.24
CA PRO A 211 -12.06 1.73 -26.62
C PRO A 211 -13.54 2.09 -26.79
N HIS A 212 -14.39 1.75 -25.82
CA HIS A 212 -15.83 2.01 -25.89
C HIS A 212 -16.12 3.52 -25.82
N VAL A 213 -15.49 4.20 -24.86
CA VAL A 213 -15.60 5.66 -24.71
C VAL A 213 -15.05 6.39 -25.94
N ARG A 214 -13.93 5.90 -26.50
CA ARG A 214 -13.35 6.49 -27.72
C ARG A 214 -14.29 6.35 -28.91
N LYS A 215 -14.91 5.18 -29.11
CA LYS A 215 -15.92 4.96 -30.16
C LYS A 215 -17.10 5.93 -30.03
N ASP A 216 -17.60 6.14 -28.81
CA ASP A 216 -18.70 7.09 -28.57
C ASP A 216 -18.29 8.53 -28.88
N ILE A 217 -17.10 8.96 -28.47
CA ILE A 217 -16.58 10.30 -28.79
C ILE A 217 -16.45 10.47 -30.31
N THR A 218 -15.83 9.51 -31.00
CA THR A 218 -15.65 9.56 -32.46
C THR A 218 -16.99 9.59 -33.20
N LYS A 219 -17.99 8.84 -32.74
CA LYS A 219 -19.35 8.86 -33.31
C LYS A 219 -19.97 10.27 -33.24
N TRP A 220 -19.81 10.97 -32.13
CA TRP A 220 -20.33 12.33 -31.98
C TRP A 220 -19.51 13.38 -32.74
N GLU A 221 -18.19 13.17 -32.87
CA GLU A 221 -17.32 14.02 -33.69
C GLU A 221 -17.68 13.91 -35.18
N LEU A 222 -17.89 12.70 -35.71
CA LEU A 222 -18.35 12.48 -37.10
C LEU A 222 -19.74 13.09 -37.36
N LEU A 223 -20.67 12.97 -36.41
CA LEU A 223 -21.98 13.62 -36.52
C LEU A 223 -21.88 15.16 -36.52
N LEU A 224 -20.89 15.73 -35.84
CA LEU A 224 -20.65 17.17 -35.84
C LEU A 224 -20.10 17.65 -37.19
N GLU A 225 -19.23 16.85 -37.82
CA GLU A 225 -18.65 17.13 -39.15
C GLU A 225 -19.68 17.00 -40.28
N ALA A 226 -20.66 16.10 -40.14
CA ALA A 226 -21.72 15.90 -41.13
C ALA A 226 -22.83 16.97 -41.10
N MET A 227 -22.91 17.79 -40.05
CA MET A 227 -23.88 18.88 -39.88
C MET A 227 -23.30 20.23 -40.30
#